data_AF-A0A5Q0NN83-F1
#
_entry.id   AF-A0A5Q0NN83-F1
#
_cell.length_a   1.000
_cell.length_b   1.000
_cell.length_c   1.000
_cell.angle_alpha   90.00
_cell.angle_beta   90.00
_cell.angle_gamma   90.00
#
_symmetry.space_group_name_H-M   'P 1'
#
loop_
_entity.id
_entity.type
_entity.pdbx_description
1 polymer ?
#
loop_
_entity_poly.entity_id
_entity_poly.type
_entity_poly.pdbx_seq_one_letter_code
_entity_poly.pdbx_strand_id
1 'polypeptide(L)' 'MVTYRFLDGLGETLLEREFVDHAAALGWAAEEDELDEDVQRVEYRGPDGDWRWAGPLLG' A
#
# COMPACT_ATOMS: atom_id res chain seq x y z
N MET A 1 -11.42 5.16 7.95
CA MET A 1 -10.05 4.91 7.46
C MET A 1 -9.99 3.47 6.99
N VAL A 2 -9.18 3.17 5.99
CA VAL A 2 -9.05 1.84 5.39
C VAL A 2 -7.64 1.33 5.69
N THR A 3 -7.51 0.06 6.05
CA THR A 3 -6.19 -0.55 6.26
C THR A 3 -5.56 -0.86 4.92
N TYR A 4 -4.30 -0.46 4.77
CA TYR A 4 -3.46 -0.74 3.61
C TYR A 4 -2.27 -1.57 4.07
N ARG A 5 -1.80 -2.45 3.19
CA ARG A 5 -0.54 -3.15 3.32
C ARG A 5 0.36 -2.83 2.14
N PHE A 6 1.65 -2.69 2.45
CA PHE A 6 2.70 -2.37 1.50
C PHE A 6 3.54 -3.62 1.34
N LEU A 7 3.69 -4.08 0.11
CA LEU A 7 4.33 -5.35 -0.20
C LEU A 7 5.56 -5.15 -1.05
N ASP A 8 6.56 -5.99 -0.82
CA ASP A 8 7.76 -6.04 -1.64
C ASP A 8 7.54 -6.80 -2.97
N GLY A 9 8.59 -6.92 -3.78
CA GLY A 9 8.56 -7.63 -5.06
C GLY A 9 8.22 -9.13 -4.95
N LEU A 10 8.44 -9.75 -3.80
CA LEU A 10 8.05 -11.13 -3.47
C LEU A 10 6.62 -11.24 -2.94
N GLY A 11 5.97 -10.11 -2.63
CA GLY A 11 4.64 -10.07 -2.06
C GLY A 11 4.61 -10.30 -0.55
N GLU A 12 5.72 -10.11 0.16
CA GLU A 12 5.74 -10.08 1.62
C GLU A 12 5.30 -8.71 2.11
N THR A 13 4.56 -8.69 3.22
CA THR A 13 4.12 -7.43 3.84
C THR A 13 5.30 -6.78 4.55
N LEU A 14 5.68 -5.59 4.08
CA LEU A 14 6.66 -4.74 4.74
C LEU A 14 6.02 -3.96 5.88
N LEU A 15 4.81 -3.43 5.65
CA LEU A 15 4.08 -2.63 6.62
C LEU A 15 2.56 -2.72 6.42
N GLU A 16 1.81 -2.52 7.50
CA GLU A 16 0.36 -2.25 7.46
C GLU A 16 0.04 -0.92 8.15
N ARG A 17 -0.80 -0.10 7.52
CA ARG A 17 -1.19 1.22 8.05
C ARG A 17 -2.54 1.68 7.52
N GLU A 18 -3.23 2.51 8.29
CA GLU A 18 -4.53 3.06 7.91
C GLU A 18 -4.41 4.41 7.20
N PHE A 19 -5.14 4.58 6.10
CA PHE A 19 -5.24 5.83 5.35
C PHE A 19 -6.70 6.22 5.08
N VAL A 20 -6.91 7.48 4.72
CA VAL A 20 -8.22 8.03 4.38
C VAL A 20 -8.70 7.56 2.99
N ASP A 21 -7.79 7.46 2.03
CA ASP A 21 -8.06 7.06 0.64
C ASP A 21 -6.81 6.49 -0.03
N HIS A 22 -6.97 5.97 -1.26
CA HIS A 22 -5.89 5.33 -2.01
C HIS A 22 -4.78 6.32 -2.38
N ALA A 23 -5.11 7.58 -2.70
CA ALA A 23 -4.11 8.56 -3.08
C ALA A 23 -3.18 8.91 -1.91
N ALA A 24 -3.74 9.01 -0.69
CA ALA A 24 -2.93 9.19 0.52
C ALA A 24 -1.99 8.00 0.79
N ALA A 25 -2.44 6.76 0.57
CA ALA A 25 -1.61 5.57 0.76
C ALA A 25 -0.51 5.43 -0.30
N LEU A 26 -0.84 5.68 -1.57
CA LEU A 26 0.10 5.61 -2.69
C LEU A 26 1.13 6.74 -2.63
N GLY A 27 0.68 7.98 -2.35
CA GLY A 27 1.56 9.12 -2.16
C GLY A 27 2.54 8.91 -1.00
N TRP A 28 2.05 8.40 0.13
CA TRP A 28 2.92 8.06 1.26
C TRP A 28 3.96 6.99 0.88
N ALA A 29 3.57 5.93 0.18
CA ALA A 29 4.52 4.90 -0.26
C ALA A 29 5.56 5.39 -1.27
N ALA A 30 5.23 6.42 -2.06
CA ALA A 30 6.14 7.02 -3.05
C ALA A 30 7.02 8.15 -2.45
N GLU A 31 6.66 8.70 -1.30
CA GLU A 31 7.42 9.77 -0.62
C GLU A 31 8.29 9.24 0.52
N GLU A 32 8.02 8.03 1.04
CA GLU A 32 8.84 7.45 2.10
C GLU A 32 10.12 6.82 1.54
N ASP A 33 11.23 7.53 1.69
CA ASP A 33 12.59 7.09 1.34
C ASP A 33 12.96 5.68 1.86
N GLU A 34 12.38 5.22 2.98
CA GLU A 34 12.62 3.88 3.54
C GLU A 34 11.82 2.76 2.86
N LEU A 35 10.86 3.11 2.00
CA LEU A 35 9.93 2.17 1.35
C LEU A 35 9.93 2.28 -0.17
N ASP A 36 10.39 3.39 -0.74
CA ASP A 36 10.34 3.65 -2.19
C ASP A 36 11.11 2.59 -3.01
N GLU A 37 12.18 2.00 -2.45
CA GLU A 37 12.97 0.96 -3.11
C GLU A 37 12.39 -0.45 -2.94
N ASP A 38 11.72 -0.71 -1.81
CA ASP A 38 11.25 -2.04 -1.44
C ASP A 38 9.77 -2.27 -1.79
N VAL A 39 8.92 -1.25 -1.72
CA VAL A 39 7.47 -1.38 -1.99
C VAL A 39 7.22 -1.47 -3.48
N GLN A 40 6.69 -2.61 -3.92
CA GLN A 40 6.31 -2.87 -5.31
C GLN A 40 4.79 -2.94 -5.49
N ARG A 41 4.03 -3.10 -4.41
CA ARG A 41 2.56 -3.20 -4.45
C ARG A 41 1.91 -2.64 -3.19
N VAL A 42 0.81 -1.93 -3.37
CA VAL A 42 -0.07 -1.51 -2.27
C VAL A 42 -1.41 -2.20 -2.40
N GLU A 43 -1.91 -2.77 -1.30
CA GLU A 43 -3.22 -3.40 -1.23
C GLU A 43 -4.03 -2.82 -0.07
N TYR A 44 -5.35 -2.78 -0.23
CA TYR A 44 -6.28 -2.31 0.79
C TYR A 44 -7.20 -3.44 1.24
N ARG A 45 -7.64 -3.37 2.50
CA ARG A 45 -8.57 -4.34 3.07
C ARG A 45 -10.00 -3.98 2.67
N GLY A 46 -10.61 -4.85 1.87
CA GLY A 46 -12.00 -4.79 1.46
C GLY A 46 -12.98 -5.02 2.62
N PRO A 47 -14.27 -4.71 2.40
CA PRO A 47 -15.31 -4.85 3.43
C PRO A 47 -15.51 -6.30 3.89
N ASP A 48 -15.23 -7.27 3.01
CA ASP A 48 -15.30 -8.70 3.29
C ASP A 48 -14.01 -9.24 3.97
N GLY A 49 -13.03 -8.36 4.22
CA GLY A 49 -11.76 -8.69 4.85
C GLY A 49 -10.67 -9.17 3.88
N ASP A 50 -10.96 -9.25 2.59
CA ASP A 50 -10.00 -9.58 1.52
C ASP A 50 -9.07 -8.42 1.16
N TRP A 51 -7.89 -8.75 0.63
CA TRP A 51 -6.92 -7.77 0.16
C TRP A 51 -7.10 -7.52 -1.34
N ARG A 52 -7.19 -6.25 -1.72
CA ARG A 52 -7.40 -5.81 -3.11
C ARG A 52 -6.35 -4.81 -3.52
N TRP A 53 -5.95 -4.85 -4.78
CA TRP A 53 -4.93 -3.95 -5.32
C TRP A 53 -5.41 -2.50 -5.30
N ALA A 54 -4.62 -1.60 -4.69
CA ALA A 54 -4.95 -0.18 -4.53
C ALA A 54 -4.63 0.66 -5.78
N GLY A 55 -3.83 0.12 -6.72
CA GLY A 55 -3.39 0.81 -7.92
C GLY A 55 -1.86 0.86 -8.07
N PRO A 56 -1.34 1.41 -9.18
CA PRO A 56 0.08 1.62 -9.36
C PRO A 56 0.60 2.72 -8.41
N LEU A 57 1.82 2.56 -7.90
CA LEU A 57 2.51 3.55 -7.07
C LEU A 57 2.83 4.84 -7.83
N LEU A 58 3.17 4.70 -9.11
CA LEU A 58 3.44 5.80 -10.03
C LEU A 58 2.28 5.92 -11.02
N GLY A 59 1.61 7.07 -11.02
CA GLY A 59 0.56 7.45 -11.96
C GLY A 59 0.94 8.70 -12.75
#